data_AF-A0A455TZK9-F1
#
_entry.id   AF-A0A455TZK9-F1
#
_cell.length_a   1.000
_cell.length_b   1.000
_cell.length_c   1.000
_cell.angle_alpha   90.00
_cell.angle_beta   90.00
_cell.angle_gamma   90.00
#
_symmetry.space_group_name_H-M   'P 1'
#
loop_
_entity.id
_entity.type
_entity.pdbx_description
1 polymer ?
#
loop_
_entity_poly.entity_id
_entity_poly.type
_entity_poly.pdbx_seq_one_letter_code
_entity_poly.pdbx_strand_id
1 'polypeptide(L)'
;MLDGLPGLVKGEEGFTATYSRAQALARDDVQRLSWEHPLLREMMGRVLDGTMGNSALALLRHDAIPGGRLMAELVFRTHCPAPKKLHLNRFLPPTAVRLLLDESGANLTSKISFTGLGKNLQKVNKSLARDLIKSRHDQLRELLTQGEGEAERQLPSIVENAEARMRVQLDAEIARLTALAEHNPAVRSAEIDALKSERQALSEAIENTRLRLDSVRVIITVDADR
;
A
#
# COMPACT_ATOMS: atom_id res chain seq x y z
N MET A 1 -10.03 13.90 -16.65
CA MET A 1 -9.13 14.67 -17.53
C MET A 1 -7.87 14.91 -16.73
N LEU A 2 -6.74 14.31 -17.14
CA LEU A 2 -5.48 14.35 -16.40
C LEU A 2 -4.74 15.65 -16.73
N ASP A 3 -5.18 16.78 -16.18
CA ASP A 3 -4.47 18.04 -16.38
C ASP A 3 -3.16 18.07 -15.56
N GLY A 4 -2.12 18.67 -16.13
CA GLY A 4 -0.92 19.11 -15.41
C GLY A 4 0.02 18.01 -14.92
N LEU A 5 0.45 17.06 -15.76
CA LEU A 5 1.54 16.15 -15.38
C LEU A 5 2.91 16.87 -15.47
N PRO A 6 3.81 16.71 -14.48
CA PRO A 6 5.13 17.33 -14.53
C PRO A 6 5.90 16.92 -15.78
N GLY A 7 6.43 17.92 -16.50
CA GLY A 7 7.17 17.68 -17.75
C GLY A 7 6.30 17.38 -18.98
N LEU A 8 4.97 17.33 -18.84
CA LEU A 8 4.07 17.02 -19.95
C LEU A 8 3.05 18.14 -20.26
N VAL A 9 3.11 19.32 -19.61
CA VAL A 9 2.15 20.41 -19.85
C VAL A 9 2.80 21.77 -20.13
N LYS A 10 2.87 22.09 -21.43
CA LYS A 10 2.32 23.30 -22.09
C LYS A 10 2.60 23.35 -23.61
N GLY A 11 3.33 22.38 -24.16
CA GLY A 11 3.49 22.17 -25.60
C GLY A 11 3.37 20.68 -25.97
N GLU A 12 3.06 20.39 -27.22
CA GLU A 12 2.96 19.01 -27.75
C GLU A 12 4.31 18.30 -27.87
N GLU A 13 5.42 18.97 -27.53
CA GLU A 13 6.78 18.49 -27.79
C GLU A 13 7.26 17.37 -26.85
N GLY A 14 6.54 17.09 -25.76
CA GLY A 14 6.90 16.04 -24.82
C GLY A 14 8.32 16.18 -24.25
N PHE A 15 8.92 15.08 -23.79
CA PHE A 15 10.34 15.03 -23.44
C PHE A 15 10.92 13.63 -23.71
N THR A 16 12.22 13.56 -23.95
CA THR A 16 12.92 12.28 -24.12
C THR A 16 13.36 11.76 -22.76
N ALA A 17 13.15 10.46 -22.52
CA ALA A 17 13.50 9.84 -21.26
C ALA A 17 14.17 8.47 -21.44
N THR A 18 15.02 8.10 -20.48
CA THR A 18 15.72 6.80 -20.44
C THR A 18 15.72 6.22 -19.03
N TYR A 19 15.81 4.90 -18.92
CA TYR A 19 16.09 4.22 -17.65
C TYR A 19 17.60 4.14 -17.35
N SER A 20 18.46 4.38 -18.36
CA SER A 20 19.92 4.26 -18.24
C SER A 20 20.55 5.51 -17.64
N ARG A 21 21.20 5.38 -16.49
CA ARG A 21 21.97 6.47 -15.88
C ARG A 21 23.10 6.94 -16.80
N ALA A 22 23.79 6.03 -17.48
CA ALA A 22 24.90 6.38 -18.35
C ALA A 22 24.45 7.23 -19.55
N GLN A 23 23.30 6.91 -20.16
CA GLN A 23 22.75 7.69 -21.26
C GLN A 23 22.32 9.09 -20.82
N ALA A 24 21.65 9.21 -19.67
CA ALA A 24 21.24 10.50 -19.13
C ALA A 24 22.42 11.39 -18.70
N LEU A 25 23.57 10.80 -18.36
CA LEU A 25 24.81 11.56 -18.09
C LEU A 25 25.52 12.01 -19.36
N ALA A 26 25.35 11.30 -20.46
CA ALA A 26 25.94 11.64 -21.75
C ALA A 26 25.10 12.67 -22.54
N ARG A 27 23.83 12.85 -22.15
CA ARG A 27 22.85 13.69 -22.86
C ARG A 27 21.97 14.45 -21.88
N ASP A 28 22.23 15.74 -21.76
CA ASP A 28 21.47 16.64 -20.88
C ASP A 28 20.00 16.80 -21.31
N ASP A 29 19.68 16.54 -22.57
CA ASP A 29 18.33 16.60 -23.13
C ASP A 29 17.48 15.35 -22.83
N VAL A 30 18.07 14.33 -22.18
CA VAL A 30 17.39 13.07 -21.84
C VAL A 30 17.23 12.93 -20.33
N GLN A 31 15.98 12.90 -19.86
CA GLN A 31 15.69 12.73 -18.44
C GLN A 31 15.82 11.27 -18.00
N ARG A 32 16.40 11.01 -16.83
CA ARG A 32 16.46 9.67 -16.24
C ARG A 32 15.18 9.34 -15.48
N LEU A 33 14.41 8.37 -15.95
CA LEU A 33 13.27 7.84 -15.20
C LEU A 33 13.75 6.96 -14.04
N SER A 34 13.32 7.30 -12.84
CA SER A 34 13.55 6.54 -11.60
C SER A 34 12.36 6.73 -10.66
N TRP A 35 12.29 5.96 -9.57
CA TRP A 35 11.24 6.08 -8.55
C TRP A 35 11.10 7.50 -7.96
N GLU A 36 12.18 8.28 -7.98
CA GLU A 36 12.19 9.66 -7.50
C GLU A 36 11.79 10.70 -8.56
N HIS A 37 11.60 10.29 -9.81
CA HIS A 37 11.28 11.21 -10.89
C HIS A 37 9.92 11.90 -10.64
N PRO A 38 9.81 13.24 -10.74
CA PRO A 38 8.58 13.97 -10.43
C PRO A 38 7.34 13.45 -11.16
N LEU A 39 7.47 13.15 -12.46
CA LEU A 39 6.38 12.54 -13.24
C LEU A 39 5.87 11.24 -12.59
N LEU A 40 6.77 10.33 -12.21
CA LEU A 40 6.38 9.04 -11.65
C LEU A 40 5.77 9.21 -10.26
N ARG A 41 6.34 10.08 -9.42
CA ARG A 41 5.80 10.40 -8.09
C ARG A 41 4.40 10.98 -8.17
N GLU A 42 4.15 11.92 -9.08
CA GLU A 42 2.83 12.49 -9.29
C GLU A 42 1.83 11.48 -9.85
N MET A 43 2.23 10.67 -10.84
CA MET A 43 1.36 9.62 -11.38
C MET A 43 0.98 8.59 -10.31
N MET A 44 1.96 8.12 -9.52
CA MET A 44 1.69 7.21 -8.42
C MET A 44 0.81 7.85 -7.34
N GLY A 45 1.10 9.10 -6.95
CA GLY A 45 0.28 9.84 -5.98
C GLY A 45 -1.18 9.93 -6.43
N ARG A 46 -1.42 10.32 -7.69
CA ARG A 46 -2.79 10.40 -8.24
C ARG A 46 -3.52 9.06 -8.26
N VAL A 47 -2.82 7.96 -8.54
CA VAL A 47 -3.42 6.62 -8.50
C VAL A 47 -3.76 6.22 -7.07
N LEU A 48 -2.86 6.46 -6.12
CA LEU A 48 -3.02 6.09 -4.71
C LEU A 48 -4.01 6.97 -3.93
N ASP A 49 -4.17 8.23 -4.34
CA ASP A 49 -5.10 9.19 -3.73
C ASP A 49 -6.48 9.18 -4.44
N GLY A 50 -6.56 8.55 -5.62
CA GLY A 50 -7.78 8.39 -6.38
C GLY A 50 -8.68 7.28 -5.85
N THR A 51 -9.91 7.19 -6.38
CA THR A 51 -10.86 6.11 -6.07
C THR A 51 -10.88 5.00 -7.11
N MET A 52 -10.11 5.16 -8.19
CA MET A 52 -10.05 4.19 -9.28
C MET A 52 -9.36 2.91 -8.79
N GLY A 53 -10.09 1.81 -8.79
CA GLY A 53 -9.59 0.51 -8.33
C GLY A 53 -10.02 0.12 -6.91
N ASN A 54 -10.68 1.02 -6.16
CA ASN A 54 -11.10 0.74 -4.78
C ASN A 54 -12.24 -0.28 -4.71
N SER A 55 -13.03 -0.43 -5.76
CA SER A 55 -14.10 -1.43 -5.81
C SER A 55 -14.21 -2.10 -7.17
N ALA A 56 -14.37 -3.41 -7.16
CA ALA A 56 -14.61 -4.22 -8.36
C ALA A 56 -15.50 -5.43 -8.04
N LEU A 57 -16.19 -5.91 -9.07
CA LEU A 57 -16.83 -7.22 -9.07
C LEU A 57 -16.33 -8.03 -10.27
N ALA A 58 -16.00 -9.29 -10.05
CA ALA A 58 -15.55 -10.20 -11.07
C ALA A 58 -16.18 -11.60 -10.94
N LEU A 59 -16.17 -12.35 -12.04
CA LEU A 59 -16.52 -13.77 -12.01
C LEU A 59 -15.25 -14.60 -11.93
N LEU A 60 -15.32 -15.70 -11.19
CA LEU A 60 -14.31 -16.75 -11.22
C LEU A 60 -14.93 -18.01 -11.80
N ARG A 61 -14.43 -18.45 -12.95
CA ARG A 61 -14.81 -19.74 -13.53
C ARG A 61 -13.81 -20.79 -13.08
N HIS A 62 -14.26 -21.84 -12.40
CA HIS A 62 -13.36 -22.85 -11.87
C HIS A 62 -14.05 -24.22 -11.74
N ASP A 63 -13.50 -25.26 -12.37
CA ASP A 63 -14.13 -26.59 -12.45
C ASP A 63 -14.37 -27.23 -11.08
N ALA A 64 -13.47 -26.97 -10.11
CA ALA A 64 -13.57 -27.54 -8.76
C ALA A 64 -14.42 -26.72 -7.78
N ILE A 65 -14.92 -25.54 -8.17
CA ILE A 65 -15.71 -24.68 -7.27
C ILE A 65 -17.10 -24.50 -7.89
N PRO A 66 -18.16 -24.99 -7.23
CA PRO A 66 -19.52 -24.83 -7.74
C PRO A 66 -19.87 -23.37 -7.98
N GLY A 67 -20.64 -23.09 -9.02
CA GLY A 67 -21.16 -21.77 -9.28
C GLY A 67 -22.00 -21.22 -8.13
N GLY A 68 -22.01 -19.90 -8.00
CA GLY A 68 -22.82 -19.18 -7.02
C GLY A 68 -22.18 -19.02 -5.64
N ARG A 69 -20.91 -19.39 -5.44
CA ARG A 69 -20.16 -19.06 -4.21
C ARG A 69 -19.69 -17.60 -4.22
N LEU A 70 -19.69 -16.97 -3.04
CA LEU A 70 -19.18 -15.62 -2.82
C LEU A 70 -17.75 -15.67 -2.28
N MET A 71 -16.90 -14.76 -2.73
CA MET A 71 -15.61 -14.49 -2.11
C MET A 71 -15.38 -12.97 -2.07
N ALA A 72 -14.59 -12.53 -1.10
CA ALA A 72 -14.20 -11.13 -0.95
C ALA A 72 -12.68 -11.04 -0.84
N GLU A 73 -12.07 -10.36 -1.80
CA GLU A 73 -10.67 -9.96 -1.71
C GLU A 73 -10.61 -8.52 -1.19
N LEU A 74 -9.97 -8.34 -0.06
CA LEU A 74 -9.88 -7.08 0.66
C LEU A 74 -8.41 -6.67 0.72
N VAL A 75 -8.13 -5.41 0.48
CA VAL A 75 -6.81 -4.83 0.71
C VAL A 75 -6.96 -3.74 1.74
N PHE A 76 -6.41 -3.98 2.91
CA PHE A 76 -6.23 -2.98 3.94
C PHE A 76 -4.86 -2.33 3.77
N ARG A 77 -4.69 -1.13 4.30
CA ARG A 77 -3.41 -0.44 4.35
C ARG A 77 -3.19 0.18 5.72
N THR A 78 -1.93 0.28 6.12
CA THR A 78 -1.58 1.08 7.29
C THR A 78 -1.94 2.55 7.06
N HIS A 79 -2.51 3.15 8.09
CA HIS A 79 -2.79 4.56 8.19
C HIS A 79 -2.26 5.06 9.53
N CYS A 80 -1.25 5.91 9.48
CA CYS A 80 -0.65 6.54 10.64
C CYS A 80 -0.50 8.04 10.35
N PRO A 81 -1.35 8.89 10.93
CA PRO A 81 -1.24 10.34 10.76
C PRO A 81 -0.05 10.86 11.57
N ALA A 82 0.98 11.33 10.87
CA ALA A 82 2.18 11.90 11.50
C ALA A 82 2.71 13.11 10.71
N PRO A 83 3.35 14.10 11.37
CA PRO A 83 4.00 15.20 10.67
C PRO A 83 5.07 14.71 9.70
N LYS A 84 5.12 15.28 8.48
CA LYS A 84 6.10 14.90 7.43
C LYS A 84 7.56 14.96 7.91
N LYS A 85 7.87 15.87 8.83
CA LYS A 85 9.21 16.04 9.43
C LYS A 85 9.71 14.81 10.20
N LEU A 86 8.82 13.91 10.64
CA LEU A 86 9.23 12.67 11.31
C LEU A 86 9.71 11.60 10.33
N HIS A 87 9.45 11.78 9.02
CA HIS A 87 9.86 10.81 8.00
C HIS A 87 9.44 9.36 8.30
N LEU A 88 8.25 9.19 8.89
CA LEU A 88 7.70 7.90 9.37
C LEU A 88 7.83 6.76 8.34
N ASN A 89 7.65 7.06 7.05
CA ASN A 89 7.75 6.09 5.95
C ASN A 89 9.09 5.33 5.89
N ARG A 90 10.16 5.85 6.54
CA ARG A 90 11.44 5.13 6.71
C ARG A 90 11.27 3.83 7.50
N PHE A 91 10.35 3.82 8.46
CA PHE A 91 10.16 2.72 9.41
C PHE A 91 8.82 2.01 9.22
N LEU A 92 7.78 2.77 8.88
CA LEU A 92 6.43 2.29 8.60
C LEU A 92 5.93 2.87 7.26
N PRO A 93 6.39 2.35 6.12
CA PRO A 93 5.82 2.72 4.82
C PRO A 93 4.35 2.26 4.74
N PRO A 94 3.54 2.83 3.81
CA PRO A 94 2.20 2.31 3.52
C PRO A 94 2.28 0.81 3.20
N THR A 95 1.81 -0.01 4.13
CA THR A 95 1.95 -1.47 4.09
C THR A 95 0.57 -2.05 3.85
N ALA A 96 0.45 -2.81 2.76
CA ALA A 96 -0.81 -3.43 2.39
C ALA A 96 -0.98 -4.79 3.08
N VAL A 97 -2.16 -5.03 3.62
CA VAL A 97 -2.62 -6.31 4.16
C VAL A 97 -3.72 -6.83 3.24
N ARG A 98 -3.39 -7.81 2.42
CA ARG A 98 -4.34 -8.48 1.54
C ARG A 98 -5.02 -9.61 2.29
N LEU A 99 -6.33 -9.71 2.14
CA LEU A 99 -7.15 -10.83 2.58
C LEU A 99 -7.97 -11.36 1.42
N LEU A 100 -8.09 -12.68 1.31
CA LEU A 100 -9.05 -13.34 0.44
C LEU A 100 -9.90 -14.25 1.29
N LEU A 101 -11.17 -13.92 1.45
CA LEU A 101 -12.12 -14.68 2.24
C LEU A 101 -13.09 -15.43 1.32
N ASP A 102 -13.40 -16.67 1.66
CA ASP A 102 -14.55 -17.36 1.08
C ASP A 102 -15.86 -16.95 1.77
N GLU A 103 -16.97 -17.51 1.33
CA GLU A 103 -18.31 -17.18 1.79
C GLU A 103 -18.57 -17.45 3.28
N SER A 104 -17.71 -18.25 3.93
CA SER A 104 -17.78 -18.62 5.35
C SER A 104 -16.89 -17.73 6.23
N GLY A 105 -16.07 -16.88 5.62
CA GLY A 105 -15.04 -16.09 6.30
C GLY A 105 -13.68 -16.77 6.39
N ALA A 106 -13.49 -17.95 5.80
CA ALA A 106 -12.21 -18.64 5.85
C ALA A 106 -11.16 -17.89 5.02
N ASN A 107 -9.99 -17.66 5.61
CA ASN A 107 -8.90 -16.94 4.98
C ASN A 107 -8.09 -17.83 4.03
N LEU A 108 -8.13 -17.52 2.74
CA LEU A 108 -7.46 -18.23 1.65
C LEU A 108 -6.22 -17.49 1.11
N THR A 109 -5.82 -16.38 1.72
CA THR A 109 -4.76 -15.48 1.23
C THR A 109 -3.44 -16.20 0.98
N SER A 110 -3.02 -17.07 1.90
CA SER A 110 -1.76 -17.81 1.80
C SER A 110 -1.80 -18.89 0.72
N LYS A 111 -2.99 -19.34 0.32
CA LYS A 111 -3.18 -20.39 -0.69
C LYS A 111 -3.26 -19.82 -2.11
N ILE A 112 -3.69 -18.56 -2.25
CA ILE A 112 -4.01 -17.97 -3.55
C ILE A 112 -3.31 -16.61 -3.71
N SER A 113 -2.35 -16.55 -4.64
CA SER A 113 -1.63 -15.31 -4.95
C SER A 113 -2.51 -14.27 -5.66
N PHE A 114 -2.14 -12.99 -5.53
CA PHE A 114 -2.86 -11.87 -6.14
C PHE A 114 -2.89 -11.97 -7.67
N THR A 115 -1.72 -12.23 -8.25
CA THR A 115 -1.55 -12.36 -9.71
C THR A 115 -2.22 -13.63 -10.24
N GLY A 116 -2.16 -14.74 -9.48
CA GLY A 116 -2.81 -15.99 -9.86
C GLY A 116 -4.32 -15.85 -9.90
N LEU A 117 -4.92 -15.25 -8.87
CA LEU A 117 -6.35 -14.96 -8.85
C LEU A 117 -6.74 -14.02 -9.99
N GLY A 118 -6.05 -12.88 -10.10
CA GLY A 118 -6.39 -11.83 -11.08
C GLY A 118 -6.40 -12.30 -12.53
N LYS A 119 -5.53 -13.25 -12.91
CA LYS A 119 -5.48 -13.82 -14.26
C LYS A 119 -6.71 -14.67 -14.63
N ASN A 120 -7.40 -15.24 -13.64
CA ASN A 120 -8.54 -16.13 -13.84
C ASN A 120 -9.89 -15.43 -13.65
N LEU A 121 -9.88 -14.13 -13.33
CA LEU A 121 -11.07 -13.33 -13.14
C LEU A 121 -11.61 -12.77 -14.45
N GLN A 122 -12.92 -12.86 -14.64
CA GLN A 122 -13.63 -12.32 -15.78
C GLN A 122 -14.44 -11.07 -15.40
N LYS A 123 -14.50 -10.10 -16.32
CA LYS A 123 -15.25 -8.86 -16.11
C LYS A 123 -16.76 -9.13 -16.14
N VAL A 124 -17.50 -8.33 -15.40
CA VAL A 124 -18.97 -8.37 -15.36
C VAL A 124 -19.54 -7.06 -15.87
N ASN A 125 -20.64 -7.14 -16.62
CA ASN A 125 -21.36 -5.94 -17.03
C ASN A 125 -22.01 -5.26 -15.80
N LYS A 126 -22.20 -3.94 -15.87
CA LYS A 126 -22.68 -3.17 -14.71
C LYS A 126 -24.06 -3.60 -14.20
N SER A 127 -24.94 -4.13 -15.06
CA SER A 127 -26.28 -4.55 -14.62
C SER A 127 -26.21 -5.79 -13.76
N LEU A 128 -25.58 -6.84 -14.28
CA LEU A 128 -25.41 -8.11 -13.57
C LEU A 128 -24.64 -7.91 -12.26
N ALA A 129 -23.61 -7.07 -12.25
CA ALA A 129 -22.86 -6.76 -11.03
C ALA A 129 -23.76 -6.16 -9.93
N ARG A 130 -24.67 -5.22 -10.27
CA ARG A 130 -25.59 -4.64 -9.30
C ARG A 130 -26.56 -5.67 -8.73
N ASP A 131 -27.10 -6.53 -9.59
CA ASP A 131 -28.06 -7.56 -9.17
C ASP A 131 -27.39 -8.58 -8.23
N LEU A 132 -26.16 -9.00 -8.56
CA LEU A 132 -25.36 -9.90 -7.72
C LEU A 132 -25.06 -9.29 -6.36
N ILE A 133 -24.63 -8.02 -6.31
CA ILE A 133 -24.37 -7.31 -5.04
C ILE A 133 -25.66 -7.21 -4.22
N LYS A 134 -26.77 -6.81 -4.84
CA LYS A 134 -28.05 -6.66 -4.15
C LYS A 134 -28.53 -7.98 -3.54
N SER A 135 -28.37 -9.09 -4.28
CA SER A 135 -28.77 -10.42 -3.81
C SER A 135 -27.94 -10.96 -2.63
N ARG A 136 -26.74 -10.42 -2.39
CA ARG A 136 -25.77 -10.91 -1.39
C ARG A 136 -25.36 -9.83 -0.39
N HIS A 137 -26.13 -8.77 -0.28
CA HIS A 137 -25.75 -7.57 0.47
C HIS A 137 -25.40 -7.87 1.94
N ASP A 138 -26.23 -8.67 2.62
CA ASP A 138 -26.03 -8.95 4.04
C ASP A 138 -24.82 -9.87 4.28
N GLN A 139 -24.65 -10.88 3.43
CA GLN A 139 -23.48 -11.75 3.46
C GLN A 139 -22.18 -10.98 3.18
N LEU A 140 -22.20 -10.04 2.22
CA LEU A 140 -21.07 -9.15 1.94
C LEU A 140 -20.73 -8.29 3.14
N ARG A 141 -21.73 -7.73 3.83
CA ARG A 141 -21.52 -6.95 5.05
C ARG A 141 -20.86 -7.79 6.14
N GLU A 142 -21.30 -9.03 6.33
CA GLU A 142 -20.69 -9.94 7.31
C GLU A 142 -19.23 -10.27 6.95
N LEU A 143 -18.94 -10.60 5.69
CA LEU A 143 -17.57 -10.88 5.23
C LEU A 143 -16.64 -9.69 5.39
N LEU A 144 -17.13 -8.47 5.17
CA LEU A 144 -16.34 -7.26 5.38
C LEU A 144 -15.98 -7.07 6.87
N THR A 145 -16.92 -7.29 7.77
CA THR A 145 -16.68 -7.24 9.22
C THR A 145 -15.69 -8.31 9.66
N GLN A 146 -15.84 -9.55 9.18
CA GLN A 146 -14.89 -10.63 9.46
C GLN A 146 -13.49 -10.31 8.92
N GLY A 147 -13.42 -9.73 7.72
CA GLY A 147 -12.17 -9.30 7.11
C GLY A 147 -11.47 -8.17 7.87
N GLU A 148 -12.21 -7.23 8.44
CA GLU A 148 -11.65 -6.22 9.33
C GLU A 148 -11.00 -6.88 10.55
N GLY A 149 -11.70 -7.79 11.23
CA GLY A 149 -11.14 -8.53 12.37
C GLY A 149 -9.92 -9.38 12.02
N GLU A 150 -9.90 -10.05 10.86
CA GLU A 150 -8.74 -10.83 10.40
C GLU A 150 -7.55 -9.93 10.00
N ALA A 151 -7.81 -8.73 9.47
CA ALA A 151 -6.76 -7.78 9.15
C ALA A 151 -6.13 -7.20 10.41
N GLU A 152 -6.96 -6.84 11.40
CA GLU A 152 -6.51 -6.31 12.69
C GLU A 152 -5.54 -7.24 13.43
N ARG A 153 -5.68 -8.56 13.28
CA ARG A 153 -4.74 -9.54 13.84
C ARG A 153 -3.31 -9.39 13.31
N GLN A 154 -3.11 -8.79 12.14
CA GLN A 154 -1.78 -8.54 11.57
C GLN A 154 -1.16 -7.21 12.02
N LEU A 155 -1.97 -6.28 12.54
CA LEU A 155 -1.51 -4.95 12.93
C LEU A 155 -0.42 -4.96 14.01
N PRO A 156 -0.50 -5.76 15.09
CA PRO A 156 0.54 -5.79 16.13
C PRO A 156 1.92 -6.12 15.55
N SER A 157 2.02 -7.14 14.69
CA SER A 157 3.29 -7.52 14.07
C SER A 157 3.84 -6.42 13.16
N ILE A 158 2.97 -5.70 12.44
CA ILE A 158 3.40 -4.58 11.59
C ILE A 158 3.98 -3.44 12.44
N VAL A 159 3.30 -3.11 13.56
CA VAL A 159 3.71 -2.07 14.52
C VAL A 159 5.03 -2.45 15.20
N GLU A 160 5.13 -3.66 15.74
CA GLU A 160 6.35 -4.18 16.39
C GLU A 160 7.55 -4.16 15.44
N ASN A 161 7.35 -4.59 14.20
CA ASN A 161 8.41 -4.56 13.19
C ASN A 161 8.85 -3.13 12.84
N ALA A 162 7.94 -2.16 12.83
CA ALA A 162 8.27 -0.76 12.59
C ALA A 162 9.02 -0.14 13.78
N GLU A 163 8.58 -0.39 15.00
CA GLU A 163 9.26 -0.02 16.24
C GLU A 163 10.69 -0.57 16.28
N ALA A 164 10.86 -1.87 16.00
CA ALA A 164 12.15 -2.52 16.00
C ALA A 164 13.11 -1.88 14.97
N ARG A 165 12.65 -1.65 13.73
CA ARG A 165 13.45 -0.97 12.70
C ARG A 165 13.86 0.45 13.12
N MET A 166 12.92 1.21 13.69
CA MET A 166 13.17 2.56 14.18
C MET A 166 14.23 2.56 15.28
N ARG A 167 14.08 1.70 16.30
CA ARG A 167 15.00 1.61 17.43
C ARG A 167 16.40 1.20 16.99
N VAL A 168 16.51 0.17 16.16
CA VAL A 168 17.81 -0.28 15.62
C VAL A 168 18.57 0.85 14.95
N GLN A 169 17.89 1.71 14.17
CA GLN A 169 18.54 2.81 13.48
C GLN A 169 18.83 4.01 14.40
N LEU A 170 17.84 4.48 15.16
CA LEU A 170 17.97 5.72 15.93
C LEU A 170 18.78 5.52 17.21
N ASP A 171 18.64 4.38 17.90
CA ASP A 171 19.43 4.14 19.12
C ASP A 171 20.91 3.93 18.80
N ALA A 172 21.23 3.29 17.67
CA ALA A 172 22.60 3.18 17.19
C ALA A 172 23.21 4.56 16.87
N GLU A 173 22.43 5.44 16.23
CA GLU A 173 22.89 6.80 15.89
C GLU A 173 23.05 7.68 17.15
N ILE A 174 22.12 7.59 18.09
CA ILE A 174 22.21 8.27 19.39
C ILE A 174 23.46 7.81 20.14
N ALA A 175 23.71 6.49 20.21
CA ALA A 175 24.90 5.95 20.86
C ALA A 175 26.19 6.42 20.17
N ARG A 176 26.23 6.40 18.84
CA ARG A 176 27.36 6.87 18.04
C ARG A 176 27.68 8.35 18.31
N LEU A 177 26.66 9.22 18.28
CA LEU A 177 26.86 10.66 18.54
C LEU A 177 27.21 10.95 19.99
N THR A 178 26.63 10.21 20.94
CA THR A 178 26.97 10.34 22.36
C THR A 178 28.45 10.01 22.59
N ALA A 179 28.93 8.88 22.07
CA ALA A 179 30.35 8.51 22.16
C ALA A 179 31.27 9.53 21.46
N LEU A 180 30.85 10.07 20.31
CA LEU A 180 31.64 11.09 19.62
C LEU A 180 31.72 12.41 20.42
N ALA A 181 30.65 12.79 21.11
CA ALA A 181 30.60 14.01 21.92
C ALA A 181 31.56 13.97 23.13
N GLU A 182 31.90 12.78 23.64
CA GLU A 182 32.90 12.62 24.72
C GLU A 182 34.31 13.09 24.29
N HIS A 183 34.60 13.06 22.99
CA HIS A 183 35.93 13.36 22.45
C HIS A 183 35.95 14.53 21.46
N ASN A 184 34.80 14.99 20.99
CA ASN A 184 34.69 16.04 20.00
C ASN A 184 33.69 17.13 20.43
N PRO A 185 34.15 18.30 20.91
CA PRO A 185 33.28 19.39 21.36
C PRO A 185 32.46 20.04 20.23
N ALA A 186 32.72 19.69 18.96
CA ALA A 186 31.90 20.13 17.83
C ALA A 186 30.52 19.44 17.79
N VAL A 187 30.35 18.30 18.46
CA VAL A 187 29.05 17.61 18.56
C VAL A 187 28.20 18.31 19.60
N ARG A 188 27.07 18.89 19.18
CA ARG A 188 26.20 19.66 20.08
C ARG A 188 25.23 18.73 20.79
N SER A 189 25.00 18.95 22.08
CA SER A 189 23.97 18.21 22.85
C SER A 189 22.59 18.29 22.20
N ALA A 190 22.25 19.44 21.63
CA ALA A 190 21.00 19.68 20.91
C ALA A 190 20.76 18.69 19.76
N GLU A 191 21.80 18.16 19.11
CA GLU A 191 21.66 17.17 18.04
C GLU A 191 21.26 15.80 18.58
N ILE A 192 21.83 15.40 19.71
CA ILE A 192 21.48 14.15 20.41
C ILE A 192 20.06 14.24 20.97
N ASP A 193 19.70 15.39 21.55
CA ASP A 193 18.37 15.62 22.10
C ASP A 193 17.29 15.65 21.00
N ALA A 194 17.62 16.21 19.82
CA ALA A 194 16.74 16.17 18.65
C ALA A 194 16.46 14.73 18.21
N LEU A 195 17.46 13.85 18.15
CA LEU A 195 17.26 12.43 17.80
C LEU A 195 16.45 11.68 18.86
N LYS A 196 16.69 11.94 20.14
CA LYS A 196 15.88 11.34 21.23
C LYS A 196 14.42 11.76 21.13
N SER A 197 14.18 13.05 20.84
CA SER A 197 12.83 13.58 20.63
C SER A 197 12.17 13.02 19.36
N GLU A 198 12.91 12.90 18.25
CA GLU A 198 12.45 12.26 17.01
C GLU A 198 12.05 10.81 17.27
N ARG A 199 12.89 10.03 17.95
CA ARG A 199 12.60 8.63 18.32
C ARG A 199 11.33 8.52 19.15
N GLN A 200 11.16 9.38 20.15
CA GLN A 200 9.97 9.37 21.00
C GLN A 200 8.70 9.70 20.19
N ALA A 201 8.74 10.78 19.41
CA ALA A 201 7.60 11.21 18.59
C ALA A 201 7.23 10.19 17.51
N LEU A 202 8.23 9.49 16.94
CA LEU A 202 7.99 8.38 16.01
C LEU A 202 7.35 7.20 16.71
N SER A 203 7.78 6.84 17.92
CA SER A 203 7.21 5.73 18.67
C SER A 203 5.72 5.96 18.97
N GLU A 204 5.39 7.15 19.48
CA GLU A 204 4.01 7.56 19.72
C GLU A 204 3.16 7.54 18.44
N ALA A 205 3.73 7.93 17.29
CA ALA A 205 3.04 7.85 16.01
C ALA A 205 2.80 6.38 15.59
N ILE A 206 3.83 5.54 15.65
CA ILE A 206 3.77 4.14 15.23
C ILE A 206 2.73 3.37 16.05
N GLU A 207 2.65 3.56 17.37
CA GLU A 207 1.64 2.95 18.24
C GLU A 207 0.20 3.33 17.87
N ASN A 208 0.00 4.52 17.29
CA ASN A 208 -1.30 5.01 16.83
C ASN A 208 -1.65 4.56 15.41
N THR A 209 -0.85 3.69 14.79
CA THR A 209 -1.17 3.11 13.49
C THR A 209 -2.46 2.31 13.54
N ARG A 210 -3.30 2.47 12.52
CA ARG A 210 -4.51 1.67 12.30
C ARG A 210 -4.49 1.09 10.89
N LEU A 211 -5.31 0.09 10.65
CA LEU A 211 -5.60 -0.38 9.30
C LEU A 211 -6.83 0.34 8.77
N ARG A 212 -6.83 0.63 7.46
CA ARG A 212 -8.00 1.13 6.74
C ARG A 212 -8.22 0.26 5.51
N LEU A 213 -9.47 -0.06 5.21
CA LEU A 213 -9.84 -0.72 3.97
C LEU A 213 -9.58 0.24 2.80
N ASP A 214 -8.70 -0.18 1.88
CA ASP A 214 -8.29 0.60 0.71
C ASP A 214 -9.06 0.15 -0.54
N SER A 215 -9.14 -1.17 -0.74
CA SER A 215 -9.90 -1.73 -1.85
C SER A 215 -10.61 -3.05 -1.55
N VAL A 216 -11.68 -3.29 -2.30
CA VAL A 216 -12.52 -4.50 -2.26
C VAL A 216 -12.73 -5.02 -3.66
N ARG A 217 -12.52 -6.32 -3.86
CA ARG A 217 -12.95 -7.04 -5.05
C ARG A 217 -13.88 -8.19 -4.65
N VAL A 218 -15.14 -8.04 -5.02
CA VAL A 218 -16.16 -9.08 -4.86
C VAL A 218 -16.01 -10.08 -5.99
N ILE A 219 -16.01 -11.36 -5.67
CA ILE A 219 -15.84 -12.44 -6.65
C ILE A 219 -17.00 -13.40 -6.51
N ILE A 220 -17.67 -13.67 -7.62
CA ILE A 220 -18.73 -14.67 -7.69
C ILE A 220 -18.25 -15.82 -8.57
N THR A 221 -18.33 -17.03 -8.05
CA THR A 221 -18.01 -18.20 -8.87
C THR A 221 -19.13 -18.50 -9.84
N VAL A 222 -18.77 -18.98 -11.03
CA VAL A 222 -19.70 -19.47 -12.04
C VAL A 222 -19.28 -20.85 -12.48
N ASP A 223 -20.26 -21.68 -12.81
CA ASP A 223 -19.99 -23.01 -13.33
C ASP A 223 -19.12 -22.92 -14.58
N ALA A 224 -18.22 -23.88 -14.77
CA ALA A 224 -17.54 -24.04 -16.04
C ALA A 224 -18.55 -24.43 -17.13
N ASP A 225 -18.37 -23.90 -18.34
CA ASP A 225 -19.18 -24.34 -19.49
C ASP A 225 -18.87 -25.82 -19.68
N ARG A 226 -19.89 -26.67 -19.55
CA ARG A 226 -19.76 -28.11 -19.80
C ARG A 226 -19.39 -28.38 -21.25
#